data_AF-G4YFR2-F1
#
_entry.id   AF-G4YFR2-F1
#
_cell.length_a   1.000
_cell.length_b   1.000
_cell.length_c   1.000
_cell.angle_alpha   90.00
_cell.angle_beta   90.00
_cell.angle_gamma   90.00
#
_symmetry.space_group_name_H-M   'P 1'
#
loop_
_entity.id
_entity.type
_entity.pdbx_description
1 polymer ?
#
loop_
_entity_poly.entity_id
_entity_poly.type
_entity_poly.pdbx_seq_one_letter_code
_entity_poly.pdbx_strand_id
1 'polypeptide(L)'
;MCDPTTIRVAAALDNFALQLEGWNHWLPEEIPTLVLWINATLERYRNAPAQDALSGGNSRFEATGWFTTTNPDLQALEVVVALPRKDGKEVCLRFLSKRGCASADPTVCKFPNLVHFEPATIDPIVRDCINTKLGGISDKFSQSS
;
A
#
# COMPACT_ATOMS: atom_id res chain seq x y z
N MET A 1 7.88 -27.13 20.83
CA MET A 1 8.32 -27.33 19.43
C MET A 1 7.34 -26.54 18.56
N CYS A 2 7.80 -25.58 17.74
CA CYS A 2 6.91 -24.87 16.81
C CYS A 2 6.39 -25.83 15.74
N ASP A 3 5.14 -25.66 15.31
CA ASP A 3 4.57 -26.53 14.27
C ASP A 3 5.22 -26.26 12.89
N PRO A 4 5.23 -27.24 11.97
CA PRO A 4 5.86 -27.10 10.66
C PRO A 4 5.34 -25.92 9.83
N THR A 5 4.06 -25.57 9.94
CA THR A 5 3.47 -24.44 9.21
C THR A 5 4.02 -23.12 9.74
N THR A 6 4.10 -22.96 11.06
CA THR A 6 4.71 -21.78 11.69
C THR A 6 6.16 -21.60 11.26
N ILE A 7 6.94 -22.70 11.19
CA ILE A 7 8.34 -22.65 10.71
C ILE A 7 8.42 -22.16 9.27
N ARG A 8 7.55 -22.66 8.38
CA ARG A 8 7.52 -22.24 6.97
C ARG A 8 7.15 -20.77 6.80
N VAL A 9 6.21 -20.28 7.60
CA VAL A 9 5.80 -18.87 7.57
C VAL A 9 6.92 -17.96 8.06
N ALA A 10 7.62 -18.33 9.14
CA ALA A 10 8.78 -17.60 9.62
C ALA A 10 9.91 -17.55 8.57
N ALA A 11 10.20 -18.68 7.92
CA ALA A 11 11.17 -18.74 6.82
C ALA A 11 10.75 -17.90 5.61
N ALA A 12 9.45 -17.81 5.30
CA ALA A 12 8.96 -16.96 4.22
C ALA A 12 9.17 -15.47 4.54
N LEU A 13 8.89 -15.04 5.78
CA LEU A 13 9.14 -13.68 6.24
C LEU A 13 10.64 -13.34 6.22
N ASP A 14 11.51 -14.25 6.66
CA ASP A 14 12.96 -14.06 6.64
C ASP A 14 13.49 -13.90 5.21
N ASN A 15 13.08 -14.78 4.29
CA ASN A 15 13.42 -14.65 2.87
C ASN A 15 12.90 -13.33 2.27
N PHE A 16 11.69 -12.91 2.64
CA PHE A 16 11.15 -11.64 2.21
C PHE A 16 11.99 -10.46 2.73
N ALA A 17 12.38 -10.46 4.01
CA ALA A 17 13.25 -9.43 4.57
C ALA A 17 14.60 -9.34 3.83
N LEU A 18 15.20 -10.48 3.48
CA LEU A 18 16.41 -10.53 2.66
C LEU A 18 16.19 -9.97 1.24
N GLN A 19 15.02 -10.20 0.64
CA GLN A 19 14.67 -9.58 -0.64
C GLN A 19 14.57 -8.06 -0.53
N LEU A 20 14.06 -7.55 0.60
CA LEU A 20 13.95 -6.12 0.85
C LEU A 20 15.31 -5.41 0.98
N GLU A 21 16.33 -6.08 1.53
CA GLU A 21 17.70 -5.51 1.58
C GLU A 21 18.27 -5.19 0.18
N GLY A 22 17.79 -5.88 -0.86
CA GLY A 22 18.15 -5.62 -2.26
C GLY A 22 17.11 -4.82 -3.06
N TRP A 23 15.94 -4.51 -2.48
CA TRP A 23 14.80 -3.93 -3.17
C TRP A 23 14.54 -2.49 -2.72
N ASN A 24 15.06 -1.54 -3.51
CA ASN A 24 14.99 -0.08 -3.32
C ASN A 24 15.53 0.41 -1.97
N HIS A 25 16.15 1.60 -1.96
CA HIS A 25 16.58 2.22 -0.70
C HIS A 25 15.33 2.76 0.00
N TRP A 26 14.74 1.95 0.89
CA TRP A 26 13.66 2.40 1.76
C TRP A 26 14.12 3.63 2.53
N LEU A 27 13.37 4.72 2.41
CA LEU A 27 13.65 5.91 3.20
C LEU A 27 13.29 5.63 4.67
N PRO A 28 13.99 6.22 5.65
CA PRO A 28 13.71 5.99 7.07
C PRO A 28 12.24 6.20 7.46
N GLU A 29 11.53 7.12 6.81
CA GLU A 29 10.11 7.41 6.98
C GLU A 29 9.16 6.31 6.49
N GLU A 30 9.63 5.40 5.63
CA GLU A 30 8.83 4.33 5.03
C GLU A 30 8.89 3.05 5.87
N ILE A 31 9.96 2.88 6.66
CA ILE A 31 10.18 1.72 7.55
C ILE A 31 9.01 1.48 8.50
N PRO A 32 8.43 2.49 9.20
CA PRO A 32 7.29 2.26 10.07
C PRO A 32 6.06 1.68 9.36
N THR A 33 5.83 2.07 8.11
CA THR A 33 4.72 1.59 7.29
C THR A 33 4.93 0.12 6.90
N LEU A 34 6.15 -0.23 6.49
CA LEU A 34 6.53 -1.61 6.21
C LEU A 34 6.37 -2.51 7.45
N VAL A 35 6.87 -2.05 8.60
CA VAL A 35 6.74 -2.78 9.88
C VAL A 35 5.27 -2.98 10.25
N LEU A 36 4.43 -1.95 10.07
CA LEU A 36 3.00 -2.05 10.31
C LEU A 36 2.33 -3.12 9.42
N TRP A 37 2.69 -3.18 8.14
CA TRP A 37 2.17 -4.19 7.21
C TRP A 37 2.62 -5.61 7.58
N ILE A 38 3.89 -5.80 7.93
CA ILE A 38 4.42 -7.09 8.40
C ILE A 38 3.63 -7.54 9.64
N ASN A 39 3.44 -6.65 10.61
CA ASN A 39 2.68 -6.93 11.83
C ASN A 39 1.22 -7.29 11.52
N ALA A 40 0.54 -6.55 10.65
CA ALA A 40 -0.83 -6.84 10.24
C ALA A 40 -0.94 -8.20 9.52
N THR A 41 0.05 -8.54 8.69
CA THR A 41 0.11 -9.83 7.98
C THR A 41 0.32 -11.00 8.94
N LEU A 42 1.21 -10.84 9.94
CA LEU A 42 1.42 -11.83 11.00
C LEU A 42 0.19 -11.97 11.91
N GLU A 43 -0.50 -10.87 12.19
CA GLU A 43 -1.76 -10.90 12.96
C GLU A 43 -2.85 -11.65 12.19
N ARG A 44 -2.95 -11.44 10.87
CA ARG A 44 -3.83 -12.23 10.00
C ARG A 44 -3.50 -13.72 10.06
N TYR A 45 -2.22 -14.09 10.04
CA TYR A 45 -1.79 -15.48 10.19
C TYR A 45 -2.19 -16.07 11.54
N ARG A 46 -2.01 -15.32 12.64
CA ARG A 46 -2.37 -15.75 13.99
C ARG A 46 -3.87 -16.03 14.12
N ASN A 47 -4.71 -15.23 13.44
CA ASN A 47 -6.16 -15.35 13.47
C ASN A 47 -6.74 -16.32 12.42
N ALA A 48 -5.93 -16.77 11.44
CA ALA A 48 -6.34 -17.69 10.39
C ALA A 48 -6.98 -19.00 10.89
N PRO A 49 -6.44 -19.72 11.91
CA PRO A 49 -7.09 -20.94 12.39
C PRO A 49 -8.52 -20.74 12.89
N ALA A 50 -8.80 -19.61 13.54
CA ALA A 50 -10.14 -19.30 14.05
C ALA A 50 -11.11 -19.00 12.89
N GLN A 51 -10.65 -18.28 11.87
CA GLN A 51 -11.44 -18.00 10.67
C GLN A 51 -11.68 -19.26 9.82
N ASP A 52 -10.64 -20.08 9.66
CA ASP A 52 -10.69 -21.36 8.94
C ASP A 52 -11.68 -22.32 9.61
N ALA A 53 -11.73 -22.37 10.94
CA ALA A 53 -12.70 -23.20 11.68
C ALA A 53 -14.16 -22.78 11.43
N LEU A 54 -14.43 -21.49 11.20
CA LEU A 54 -15.77 -20.98 10.90
C LEU A 54 -16.15 -21.16 9.43
N SER A 55 -15.18 -21.03 8.53
CA SER A 55 -15.40 -21.01 7.08
C SER A 55 -15.13 -22.35 6.37
N GLY A 56 -14.52 -23.32 7.07
CA GLY A 56 -13.97 -24.53 6.47
C GLY A 56 -12.71 -24.29 5.62
N GLY A 57 -12.05 -23.13 5.80
CA GLY A 57 -10.91 -22.70 5.01
C GLY A 57 -9.57 -23.35 5.42
N ASN A 58 -8.53 -23.01 4.67
CA ASN A 58 -7.14 -23.43 4.90
C ASN A 58 -6.15 -22.26 4.78
N SER A 59 -6.61 -21.03 5.03
CA SER A 59 -5.85 -19.79 4.81
C SER A 59 -4.55 -19.76 5.60
N ARG A 60 -4.49 -20.45 6.75
CA ARG A 60 -3.25 -20.60 7.54
C ARG A 60 -2.11 -21.26 6.74
N PHE A 61 -2.42 -22.20 5.85
CA PHE A 61 -1.42 -22.92 5.04
C PHE A 61 -0.93 -22.11 3.84
N GLU A 62 -1.76 -21.17 3.35
CA GLU A 62 -1.42 -20.28 2.23
C GLU A 62 -0.57 -19.08 2.67
N ALA A 63 -0.43 -18.86 3.97
CA ALA A 63 0.21 -17.69 4.55
C ALA A 63 1.67 -17.46 4.13
N THR A 64 2.38 -18.52 3.72
CA THR A 64 3.74 -18.38 3.16
C THR A 64 3.75 -17.50 1.91
N GLY A 65 2.68 -17.51 1.11
CA GLY A 65 2.56 -16.71 -0.11
C GLY A 65 2.18 -15.25 0.13
N TRP A 66 1.91 -14.83 1.36
CA TRP A 66 1.54 -13.44 1.66
C TRP A 66 2.75 -12.51 1.72
N PHE A 67 3.94 -13.04 2.02
CA PHE A 67 5.20 -12.29 2.11
C PHE A 67 5.88 -12.23 0.73
N THR A 68 5.49 -11.24 -0.07
CA THR A 68 6.05 -11.01 -1.41
C THR A 68 5.97 -9.53 -1.77
N THR A 69 6.94 -9.04 -2.55
CA THR A 69 6.95 -7.66 -3.08
C THR A 69 5.81 -7.39 -4.07
N THR A 70 5.17 -8.45 -4.57
CA THR A 70 3.97 -8.36 -5.42
C THR A 70 2.66 -8.35 -4.62
N ASN A 71 2.72 -8.29 -3.29
CA ASN A 71 1.52 -8.28 -2.46
C ASN A 71 0.74 -6.97 -2.71
N PRO A 72 -0.56 -7.04 -3.04
CA PRO A 72 -1.35 -5.85 -3.38
C PRO A 72 -1.50 -4.88 -2.21
N ASP A 73 -1.53 -5.37 -0.96
CA ASP A 73 -1.61 -4.53 0.23
C ASP A 73 -0.29 -3.79 0.45
N LEU A 74 0.85 -4.43 0.19
CA LEU A 74 2.17 -3.79 0.25
C LEU A 74 2.30 -2.72 -0.85
N GLN A 75 1.96 -3.05 -2.10
CA GLN A 75 1.98 -2.09 -3.22
C GLN A 75 1.05 -0.90 -2.99
N ALA A 76 -0.10 -1.12 -2.35
CA ALA A 76 -0.99 -0.02 -1.98
C ALA A 76 -0.34 0.94 -0.98
N LEU A 77 0.49 0.43 -0.06
CA LEU A 77 1.22 1.26 0.90
C LEU A 77 2.32 2.08 0.23
N GLU A 78 3.05 1.52 -0.73
CA GLU A 78 4.06 2.27 -1.48
C GLU A 78 3.44 3.47 -2.20
N VAL A 79 2.26 3.28 -2.81
CA VAL A 79 1.51 4.39 -3.41
C VAL A 79 1.17 5.46 -2.38
N VAL A 80 0.68 5.08 -1.19
CA VAL A 80 0.30 6.01 -0.11
C VAL A 80 1.51 6.79 0.42
N VAL A 81 2.64 6.12 0.60
CA VAL A 81 3.90 6.73 1.04
C VAL A 81 4.43 7.73 0.03
N ALA A 82 4.33 7.40 -1.26
CA ALA A 82 4.74 8.27 -2.35
C ALA A 82 3.77 9.43 -2.64
N LEU A 83 2.64 9.54 -1.93
CA LEU A 83 1.69 10.63 -2.14
C LEU A 83 2.29 11.97 -1.66
N PRO A 84 2.26 13.00 -2.52
CA PRO A 84 2.50 14.36 -2.07
C PRO A 84 1.58 14.73 -0.91
N ARG A 85 2.14 15.40 0.10
CA ARG A 85 1.41 15.87 1.29
C ARG A 85 1.47 17.39 1.41
N LYS A 86 0.37 17.98 1.89
CA LYS A 86 0.26 19.38 2.26
C LYS A 86 -0.42 19.50 3.62
N ASP A 87 0.22 20.18 4.57
CA ASP A 87 -0.30 20.38 5.93
C ASP A 87 -0.71 19.06 6.63
N GLY A 88 0.09 18.00 6.43
CA GLY A 88 -0.16 16.67 7.00
C GLY A 88 -1.26 15.86 6.31
N LYS A 89 -1.85 16.37 5.23
CA LYS A 89 -2.88 15.68 4.43
C LYS A 89 -2.32 15.21 3.10
N GLU A 90 -2.79 14.06 2.64
CA GLU A 90 -2.39 13.46 1.36
C GLU A 90 -3.14 14.10 0.20
N VAL A 91 -2.50 14.19 -0.97
CA VAL A 91 -3.19 14.64 -2.18
C VAL A 91 -4.32 13.68 -2.55
N CYS A 92 -5.47 14.22 -2.91
CA CYS A 92 -6.57 13.40 -3.41
C CYS A 92 -6.24 12.85 -4.80
N LEU A 93 -6.05 11.54 -4.94
CA LEU A 93 -5.79 10.92 -6.25
C LEU A 93 -6.90 11.18 -7.28
N ARG A 94 -8.16 11.28 -6.84
CA ARG A 94 -9.28 11.61 -7.75
C ARG A 94 -9.17 13.04 -8.29
N PHE A 95 -8.64 13.97 -7.51
CA PHE A 95 -8.37 15.34 -7.97
C PHE A 95 -7.30 15.36 -9.07
N LEU A 96 -6.25 14.54 -8.94
CA LEU A 96 -5.18 14.43 -9.95
C LEU A 96 -5.60 13.65 -11.21
N SER A 97 -6.67 12.84 -11.12
CA SER A 97 -7.10 11.96 -12.21
C SER A 97 -8.13 12.60 -13.15
N LYS A 98 -8.27 12.05 -14.36
CA LYS A 98 -9.37 12.36 -15.30
C LYS A 98 -10.75 12.06 -14.73
N ARG A 99 -10.85 11.09 -13.81
CA ARG A 99 -12.12 10.72 -13.16
C ARG A 99 -12.70 11.85 -12.30
N GLY A 100 -11.86 12.74 -11.78
CA GLY A 100 -12.27 13.89 -11.00
C GLY A 100 -12.75 13.54 -9.58
N CYS A 101 -12.63 14.52 -8.68
CA CYS A 101 -13.21 14.45 -7.34
C CYS A 101 -14.62 15.05 -7.34
N ALA A 102 -15.55 14.45 -6.62
CA ALA A 102 -16.94 14.90 -6.52
C ALA A 102 -17.15 16.04 -5.50
N SER A 103 -16.08 16.63 -4.96
CA SER A 103 -16.16 17.78 -4.07
C SER A 103 -16.62 19.01 -4.82
N ALA A 104 -17.42 19.85 -4.17
CA ALA A 104 -17.81 21.15 -4.70
C ALA A 104 -16.70 22.21 -4.50
N ASP A 105 -15.79 21.96 -3.54
CA ASP A 105 -14.69 22.86 -3.21
C ASP A 105 -13.42 22.46 -4.00
N PRO A 106 -12.75 23.40 -4.68
CA PRO A 106 -11.56 23.11 -5.47
C PRO A 106 -10.32 22.78 -4.63
N THR A 107 -10.32 23.10 -3.33
CA THR A 107 -9.20 22.90 -2.39
C THR A 107 -9.45 21.78 -1.38
N VAL A 108 -10.72 21.41 -1.16
CA VAL A 108 -11.10 20.43 -0.12
C VAL A 108 -11.62 19.15 -0.74
N CYS A 109 -11.10 18.01 -0.27
CA CYS A 109 -11.68 16.70 -0.55
C CYS A 109 -12.82 16.39 0.43
N LYS A 110 -13.79 15.57 0.02
CA LYS A 110 -14.83 15.05 0.92
C LYS A 110 -14.27 14.15 2.04
N PHE A 111 -13.07 13.60 1.84
CA PHE A 111 -12.39 12.79 2.85
C PHE A 111 -11.45 13.69 3.67
N PRO A 112 -11.53 13.69 5.00
CA PRO A 112 -10.86 14.68 5.85
C PRO A 112 -9.32 14.64 5.78
N ASN A 113 -8.76 13.46 5.50
CA ASN A 113 -7.32 13.23 5.38
C ASN A 113 -6.76 13.55 3.98
N LEU A 114 -7.63 13.88 3.02
CA LEU A 114 -7.26 14.21 1.66
C LEU A 114 -7.44 15.70 1.40
N VAL A 115 -6.58 16.26 0.56
CA VAL A 115 -6.61 17.67 0.16
C VAL A 115 -6.40 17.81 -1.34
N HIS A 116 -6.94 18.88 -1.93
CA HIS A 116 -6.70 19.21 -3.33
C HIS A 116 -5.60 20.27 -3.40
N PHE A 117 -4.52 19.94 -4.07
CA PHE A 117 -3.46 20.88 -4.42
C PHE A 117 -2.69 20.32 -5.61
N GLU A 118 -2.02 21.20 -6.33
CA GLU A 118 -1.12 20.83 -7.42
C GLU A 118 0.26 20.50 -6.85
N PRO A 119 0.69 19.22 -6.89
CA PRO A 119 2.01 18.84 -6.43
C PRO A 119 3.08 19.24 -7.45
N ALA A 120 4.28 19.60 -6.98
CA ALA A 120 5.39 19.95 -7.85
C ALA A 120 5.84 18.78 -8.75
N THR A 121 5.78 17.56 -8.21
CA THR A 121 6.08 16.32 -8.93
C THR A 121 5.08 15.24 -8.53
N ILE A 122 4.85 14.29 -9.44
CA ILE A 122 4.05 13.08 -9.17
C ILE A 122 4.99 11.89 -9.35
N ASP A 123 5.16 11.12 -8.27
CA ASP A 123 6.00 9.92 -8.29
C ASP A 123 5.50 8.92 -9.36
N PRO A 124 6.41 8.24 -10.10
CA PRO A 124 6.04 7.19 -11.04
C PRO A 124 5.04 6.17 -10.51
N ILE A 125 5.18 5.69 -9.26
CA ILE A 125 4.27 4.68 -8.71
C ILE A 125 2.84 5.22 -8.53
N VAL A 126 2.73 6.50 -8.16
CA VAL A 126 1.45 7.19 -8.01
C VAL A 126 0.82 7.43 -9.39
N ARG A 127 1.64 7.83 -10.37
CA ARG A 127 1.21 8.00 -11.78
C ARG A 127 0.66 6.70 -12.35
N ASP A 128 1.34 5.58 -12.13
CA ASP A 128 0.90 4.27 -12.59
C ASP A 128 -0.40 3.83 -11.90
N CYS A 129 -0.53 4.09 -10.59
CA CYS A 129 -1.78 3.83 -9.87
C CYS A 129 -2.95 4.65 -10.43
N ILE A 130 -2.77 5.95 -10.71
CA ILE A 130 -3.80 6.80 -11.30
C ILE A 130 -4.16 6.32 -12.72
N ASN A 131 -3.17 5.97 -13.53
CA ASN A 131 -3.38 5.50 -14.90
C ASN A 131 -4.17 4.19 -14.94
N THR A 132 -3.80 3.23 -14.08
CA THR A 132 -4.41 1.90 -14.05
C THR A 132 -5.80 1.90 -13.39
N LYS A 133 -6.01 2.67 -12.32
CA LYS A 133 -7.23 2.58 -11.49
C LYS A 133 -8.20 3.75 -11.66
N LEU A 134 -7.73 4.91 -12.13
CA LEU A 134 -8.52 6.16 -12.15
C LEU A 134 -8.63 6.79 -13.55
N GLY A 135 -8.29 6.05 -14.61
CA GLY A 135 -8.53 6.47 -15.99
C GLY A 135 -7.54 7.50 -16.52
N GLY A 136 -6.38 7.65 -15.88
CA GLY A 136 -5.32 8.55 -16.33
C GLY A 136 -5.18 9.83 -15.51
N ILE A 137 -3.98 10.42 -15.55
CA ILE A 137 -3.72 11.76 -15.00
C ILE A 137 -4.50 12.81 -15.81
N SER A 138 -5.08 13.78 -15.11
CA SER A 138 -5.75 14.93 -15.74
C SER A 138 -4.74 15.79 -16.50
N ASP A 139 -5.14 16.32 -17.67
CA ASP A 139 -4.25 17.11 -18.54
C ASP A 139 -3.62 18.32 -17.84
N LYS A 140 -4.25 18.81 -16.77
CA LYS A 140 -3.73 19.88 -15.89
C LYS A 140 -2.40 19.52 -15.22
N PHE A 141 -2.16 18.24 -14.96
CA PHE A 141 -1.00 17.74 -14.21
C PHE A 141 -0.05 16.91 -15.10
N SER A 142 -0.26 16.90 -16.42
CA SER A 142 0.53 16.09 -17.35
C SER A 142 1.93 16.67 -17.65
N GLN A 143 2.31 17.83 -17.07
CA GLN A 143 3.55 18.56 -17.39
C GLN A 143 4.51 18.79 -16.19
N SER A 144 4.25 18.25 -15.01
CA SER A 144 5.20 18.31 -13.88
C SER A 144 6.27 17.22 -14.00
N SER A 145 7.25 17.47 -14.87
CA SER A 145 8.51 16.73 -15.01
C SER A 145 9.68 17.55 -14.47
#